data_AF-A0A521KFY1-F1
#
_entry.id   AF-A0A521KFY1-F1
#
_cell.length_a   1.000
_cell.length_b   1.000
_cell.length_c   1.000
_cell.angle_alpha   90.00
_cell.angle_beta   90.00
_cell.angle_gamma   90.00
#
_symmetry.space_group_name_H-M   'P 1'
#
loop_
_entity.id
_entity.type
_entity.pdbx_description
1 polymer ?
#
loop_
_entity_poly.entity_id
_entity_poly.type
_entity_poly.pdbx_seq_one_letter_code
_entity_poly.pdbx_strand_id
1 'polypeptide(L)'
;MDEVVAGVWHWQAPHPEWTPAESWPELVSSYAIDDGVQLTLVDPLAVPSEILRLADDRESAVVLTAPWHERDARTLVEHLGLPVFAPRPDAAADLVRKYGITLERAAGGSPDVAWLLAEHRDHAHLYEAGDRLPGGIEAFRGWEH
;
A
#
# COMPACT_ATOMS: atom_id res chain seq x y z
N MET A 1 17.93 -5.56 4.48
CA MET A 1 17.08 -6.13 3.41
C MET A 1 17.55 -7.55 3.26
N ASP A 2 16.61 -8.48 3.35
CA ASP A 2 16.90 -9.90 3.45
C ASP A 2 15.91 -10.65 2.56
N GLU A 3 16.40 -11.66 1.84
CA GLU A 3 15.54 -12.59 1.10
C GLU A 3 15.00 -13.64 2.08
N VAL A 4 13.70 -13.60 2.36
CA VAL A 4 13.07 -14.48 3.37
C VAL A 4 12.73 -15.85 2.80
N VAL A 5 12.45 -15.90 1.50
CA VAL A 5 12.35 -17.10 0.67
C VAL A 5 12.66 -16.66 -0.76
N ALA A 6 13.08 -17.59 -1.63
CA ALA A 6 13.46 -17.27 -3.01
C ALA A 6 12.40 -16.39 -3.70
N GLY A 7 12.82 -15.23 -4.20
CA GLY A 7 11.97 -14.25 -4.86
C GLY A 7 11.18 -13.33 -3.91
N VAL A 8 11.25 -13.52 -2.59
CA VAL A 8 10.56 -12.68 -1.60
C VAL A 8 11.56 -11.97 -0.72
N TRP A 9 11.53 -10.65 -0.81
CA TRP A 9 12.45 -9.75 -0.10
C TRP A 9 11.70 -8.98 0.97
N HIS A 10 12.36 -8.76 2.10
CA HIS A 10 11.86 -7.96 3.21
C HIS A 10 12.87 -6.88 3.58
N TRP A 11 12.37 -5.70 3.90
CA TRP A 11 13.15 -4.66 4.56
C TRP A 11 12.26 -3.83 5.48
N GLN A 12 12.91 -3.01 6.31
CA GLN A 12 12.23 -2.05 7.16
C GLN A 12 12.82 -0.65 6.97
N ALA A 13 11.98 0.35 7.18
CA ALA A 13 12.38 1.76 7.15
C ALA A 13 11.60 2.54 8.22
N PRO A 14 12.18 3.62 8.77
CA PRO A 14 11.48 4.48 9.72
C PRO A 14 10.33 5.21 9.00
N HIS A 15 9.11 5.09 9.52
CA HIS A 15 7.96 5.78 8.93
C HIS A 15 8.08 7.29 9.18
N PRO A 16 7.96 8.14 8.14
CA PRO A 16 8.22 9.58 8.26
C PRO A 16 7.24 10.29 9.20
N GLU A 17 6.03 9.75 9.35
CA GLU A 17 4.99 10.29 10.23
C GLU A 17 4.99 9.68 11.64
N TRP A 18 5.92 8.75 11.93
CA TRP A 18 5.98 8.16 13.26
C TRP A 18 6.39 9.16 14.32
N THR A 19 5.77 9.06 15.50
CA THR A 19 6.19 9.77 16.71
C THR A 19 6.18 8.81 17.91
N PRO A 20 6.89 9.11 19.01
CA PRO A 20 6.82 8.29 20.23
C PRO A 20 5.43 8.15 20.86
N ALA A 21 4.44 8.94 20.42
CA ALA A 21 3.05 8.83 20.88
C ALA A 21 2.25 7.74 20.13
N GLU A 22 2.77 7.25 19.00
CA GLU A 22 2.13 6.23 18.19
C GLU A 22 2.20 4.85 18.86
N SER A 23 1.15 4.06 18.71
CA SER A 23 1.09 2.69 19.26
C SER A 23 1.75 1.65 18.36
N TRP A 24 2.13 2.03 17.14
CA TRP A 24 2.79 1.19 16.14
C TRP A 24 4.30 1.51 16.07
N PRO A 25 5.14 0.57 15.62
CA PRO A 25 6.60 0.72 15.68
C PRO A 25 7.15 1.73 14.66
N GLU A 26 8.22 2.44 15.01
CA GLU A 26 8.92 3.36 14.10
C GLU A 26 9.34 2.68 12.79
N LEU A 27 9.90 1.46 12.89
CA LEU A 27 10.32 0.66 11.75
C LEU A 27 9.16 -0.18 11.20
N VAL A 28 8.63 0.22 10.05
CA VAL A 28 7.57 -0.51 9.35
C VAL A 28 8.15 -1.45 8.29
N SER A 29 7.48 -2.57 8.05
CA SER A 29 7.93 -3.59 7.09
C SER A 29 7.40 -3.33 5.69
N SER A 30 8.27 -3.56 4.71
CA SER A 30 7.97 -3.53 3.28
C SER A 30 8.44 -4.85 2.65
N TYR A 31 7.79 -5.26 1.56
CA TYR A 31 8.18 -6.48 0.84
C TYR A 31 8.25 -6.27 -0.67
N ALA A 32 9.00 -7.14 -1.33
CA ALA A 32 8.96 -7.30 -2.78
C ALA A 32 8.84 -8.78 -3.13
N ILE A 33 8.00 -9.10 -4.12
CA ILE A 33 7.83 -10.45 -4.67
C ILE A 33 8.22 -10.38 -6.15
N ASP A 34 9.33 -11.04 -6.51
CA ASP A 34 9.82 -11.19 -7.89
C ASP A 34 9.68 -12.66 -8.32
N ASP A 35 8.88 -12.91 -9.34
CA ASP A 35 8.74 -14.24 -9.95
C ASP A 35 9.56 -14.39 -11.26
N GLY A 36 10.35 -13.37 -11.60
CA GLY A 36 11.14 -13.29 -12.82
C GLY A 36 10.40 -12.65 -14.00
N VAL A 37 9.10 -12.42 -13.89
CA VAL A 37 8.25 -11.74 -14.90
C VAL A 37 7.59 -10.51 -14.29
N GLN A 38 7.00 -10.66 -13.11
CA GLN A 38 6.32 -9.62 -12.35
C GLN A 38 7.11 -9.26 -11.09
N LEU A 39 7.05 -7.97 -10.73
CA LEU A 39 7.57 -7.47 -9.46
C LEU A 39 6.43 -6.81 -8.69
N THR A 40 6.05 -7.37 -7.56
CA THR A 40 5.02 -6.79 -6.69
C THR A 40 5.66 -6.20 -5.45
N LEU A 41 5.51 -4.88 -5.27
CA LEU A 41 5.93 -4.16 -4.07
C LEU A 41 4.76 -4.10 -3.09
N VAL A 42 4.95 -4.59 -1.87
CA VAL A 42 3.91 -4.59 -0.82
C VAL A 42 4.25 -3.55 0.24
N ASP A 43 3.35 -2.58 0.41
CA ASP A 43 3.50 -1.43 1.29
C ASP A 43 4.88 -0.75 1.19
N PRO A 44 5.35 -0.35 -0.01
CA PRO A 44 6.72 0.09 -0.19
C PRO A 44 7.05 1.38 0.57
N LEU A 45 8.13 1.34 1.36
CA LEU A 45 8.77 2.51 1.98
C LEU A 45 10.29 2.39 1.87
N ALA A 46 10.96 3.45 1.43
CA ALA A 46 12.39 3.51 1.17
C ALA A 46 12.88 2.29 0.36
N VAL A 47 12.28 2.09 -0.82
CA VAL A 47 12.57 0.92 -1.67
C VAL A 47 14.06 0.84 -2.01
N PRO A 48 14.76 -0.27 -1.68
CA PRO A 48 16.17 -0.44 -2.00
C PRO A 48 16.43 -0.32 -3.51
N SER A 49 17.57 0.27 -3.88
CA SER A 49 17.88 0.52 -5.30
C SER A 49 18.04 -0.76 -6.11
N GLU A 50 18.44 -1.85 -5.47
CA GLU A 50 18.50 -3.19 -6.06
C GLU A 50 17.13 -3.68 -6.51
N ILE A 51 16.08 -3.37 -5.74
CA ILE A 51 14.69 -3.71 -6.07
C ILE A 51 14.15 -2.77 -7.15
N LEU A 52 14.44 -1.46 -7.06
CA LEU A 52 14.04 -0.51 -8.09
C LEU A 52 14.62 -0.86 -9.47
N ARG A 53 15.86 -1.34 -9.52
CA ARG A 53 16.47 -1.80 -10.78
C ARG A 53 15.80 -3.04 -11.37
N LEU A 54 15.15 -3.88 -10.56
CA LEU A 54 14.34 -4.98 -11.09
C LEU A 54 13.08 -4.46 -11.77
N ALA A 55 12.52 -3.34 -11.30
CA ALA A 55 11.28 -2.80 -11.83
C ALA A 55 11.39 -2.38 -13.32
N ASP A 56 12.59 -2.01 -13.77
CA ASP A 56 12.87 -1.66 -15.16
C ASP A 56 12.68 -2.84 -16.13
N ASP A 57 12.87 -4.08 -15.64
CA ASP A 57 12.83 -5.32 -16.42
C ASP A 57 11.63 -6.22 -16.07
N ARG A 58 10.65 -5.71 -15.31
CA ARG A 58 9.51 -6.48 -14.78
C ARG A 58 8.18 -5.76 -14.99
N GLU A 59 7.11 -6.52 -15.17
CA GLU A 59 5.76 -6.01 -15.01
C GLU A 59 5.53 -5.70 -13.53
N SER A 60 5.72 -4.43 -13.16
CA SER A 60 5.80 -4.00 -11.78
C SER A 60 4.48 -3.40 -11.28
N ALA A 61 4.11 -3.68 -10.03
CA ALA A 61 2.92 -3.15 -9.39
C ALA A 61 3.15 -2.89 -7.89
N VAL A 62 2.36 -1.98 -7.32
CA VAL A 62 2.29 -1.73 -5.88
C VAL A 62 1.01 -2.35 -5.32
N VAL A 63 1.09 -3.01 -4.18
CA VAL A 63 -0.05 -3.48 -3.38
C VAL A 63 0.03 -2.81 -2.01
N LEU A 64 -1.00 -2.04 -1.66
CA LEU A 64 -1.20 -1.50 -0.33
C LEU A 64 -2.11 -2.44 0.45
N THR A 65 -1.69 -2.92 1.61
CA THR A 65 -2.50 -3.83 2.44
C THR A 65 -3.60 -3.10 3.22
N ALA A 66 -3.44 -1.79 3.42
CA ALA A 66 -4.42 -0.88 4.00
C ALA A 66 -4.39 0.47 3.27
N PRO A 67 -5.50 1.24 3.26
CA PRO A 67 -5.53 2.52 2.55
C PRO A 67 -4.48 3.51 3.09
N TRP A 68 -4.27 3.56 4.40
CA TRP A 68 -3.30 4.43 5.07
C TRP A 68 -1.83 3.99 4.91
N HIS A 69 -1.54 2.90 4.18
CA HIS A 69 -0.17 2.47 3.89
C HIS A 69 0.42 3.13 2.63
N GLU A 70 -0.03 4.32 2.27
CA GLU A 70 0.37 5.02 1.03
C GLU A 70 1.90 5.09 0.87
N ARG A 71 2.64 5.45 1.92
CA ARG A 71 4.12 5.43 1.96
C ARG A 71 4.72 6.02 0.67
N ASP A 72 5.62 5.31 -0.02
CA ASP A 72 6.25 5.77 -1.25
C ASP A 72 5.39 5.51 -2.51
N ALA A 73 4.18 4.97 -2.40
CA ALA A 73 3.35 4.64 -3.55
C ALA A 73 3.10 5.83 -4.47
N ARG A 74 2.93 7.04 -3.91
CA ARG A 74 2.80 8.27 -4.71
C ARG A 74 4.03 8.52 -5.57
N THR A 75 5.21 8.48 -4.98
CA THR A 75 6.47 8.65 -5.70
C THR A 75 6.65 7.56 -6.76
N LEU A 76 6.28 6.30 -6.47
CA LEU A 76 6.37 5.21 -7.44
C LEU A 76 5.42 5.39 -8.62
N VAL A 77 4.21 5.91 -8.41
CA VAL A 77 3.29 6.29 -9.50
C VAL A 77 3.88 7.45 -10.31
N GLU A 78 4.30 8.52 -9.64
CA GLU A 78 4.76 9.74 -10.31
C GLU A 78 6.05 9.54 -11.13
N HIS A 79 6.96 8.69 -10.64
CA HIS A 79 8.27 8.48 -11.27
C HIS A 79 8.32 7.28 -12.22
N LEU A 80 7.58 6.21 -11.92
CA LEU A 80 7.66 4.94 -12.66
C LEU A 80 6.33 4.55 -13.32
N GLY A 81 5.23 5.27 -13.05
CA GLY A 81 3.91 4.96 -13.63
C GLY A 81 3.32 3.63 -13.14
N LEU A 82 3.74 3.13 -11.97
CA LEU A 82 3.29 1.81 -11.50
C LEU A 82 1.79 1.82 -11.18
N PRO A 83 1.04 0.76 -11.53
CA PRO A 83 -0.31 0.56 -11.01
C PRO A 83 -0.26 0.31 -9.50
N VAL A 84 -1.24 0.85 -8.77
CA VAL A 84 -1.40 0.69 -7.33
C VAL A 84 -2.72 -0.03 -7.05
N PHE A 85 -2.60 -1.19 -6.41
CA PHE A 85 -3.69 -1.97 -5.89
C PHE A 85 -3.90 -1.61 -4.42
N ALA A 86 -5.08 -1.12 -4.06
CA ALA A 86 -5.38 -0.72 -2.69
C ALA A 86 -6.80 -1.14 -2.29
N PRO A 87 -7.04 -1.47 -1.01
CA PRO A 87 -8.41 -1.61 -0.51
C PRO A 87 -9.12 -0.27 -0.56
N ARG A 88 -10.46 -0.31 -0.58
CA ARG A 88 -11.27 0.91 -0.52
C ARG A 88 -10.99 1.70 0.77
N PRO A 89 -10.81 3.02 0.71
CA PRO A 89 -10.79 3.85 1.92
C PRO A 89 -12.17 3.88 2.58
N ASP A 90 -12.19 4.07 3.90
CA ASP A 90 -13.44 4.18 4.65
C ASP A 90 -14.28 5.36 4.15
N ALA A 91 -15.54 5.11 3.78
CA ALA A 91 -16.47 6.19 3.46
C ALA A 91 -16.91 6.90 4.76
N ALA A 92 -17.52 8.10 4.63
CA ALA A 92 -18.02 8.83 5.80
C ALA A 92 -18.95 7.98 6.70
N ALA A 93 -19.80 7.14 6.09
CA ALA A 93 -20.68 6.25 6.83
C ALA A 93 -19.92 5.15 7.60
N ASP A 94 -18.79 4.68 7.07
CA ASP A 94 -17.94 3.69 7.73
C ASP A 94 -17.25 4.31 8.96
N LEU A 95 -16.71 5.52 8.81
CA LEU A 95 -16.10 6.27 9.91
C LEU A 95 -17.10 6.58 11.03
N VAL A 96 -18.33 6.98 10.69
CA VAL A 96 -19.40 7.21 11.67
C VAL A 96 -19.71 5.91 12.42
N ARG A 97 -19.84 4.79 11.72
CA ARG A 97 -20.12 3.48 12.31
C ARG A 97 -18.99 3.01 13.23
N LYS A 98 -17.74 3.19 12.81
CA LYS A 98 -16.54 2.70 13.50
C LYS A 98 -16.19 3.53 14.73
N TYR A 99 -16.24 4.86 14.60
CA TYR A 99 -15.74 5.77 15.64
C TYR A 99 -16.85 6.54 16.38
N GLY A 100 -18.12 6.40 15.98
CA GLY A 100 -19.23 7.13 16.59
C GLY A 100 -19.17 8.65 16.40
N ILE A 101 -18.41 9.12 15.41
CA ILE A 101 -18.30 10.54 15.07
C ILE A 101 -19.51 11.03 14.27
N THR A 102 -19.67 12.36 14.13
CA THR A 102 -20.72 12.94 13.27
C THR A 102 -20.32 12.84 11.79
N LEU A 103 -21.31 12.88 10.89
CA LEU A 103 -21.06 12.97 9.44
C LEU A 103 -20.25 14.21 9.06
N GLU A 104 -20.47 15.33 9.74
CA GLU A 104 -19.69 16.55 9.57
C GLU A 104 -18.21 16.30 9.88
N ARG A 105 -17.91 15.62 11.00
CA ARG A 105 -16.54 15.29 11.39
C ARG A 105 -15.91 14.21 10.50
N ALA A 106 -16.73 13.33 9.91
CA ALA A 106 -16.27 12.34 8.94
C ALA A 106 -15.87 12.97 7.59
N ALA A 107 -16.22 14.23 7.33
CA ALA A 107 -15.68 15.07 6.25
C ALA A 107 -15.64 14.45 4.84
N GLY A 108 -16.55 13.50 4.53
CA GLY A 108 -16.62 12.83 3.23
C GLY A 108 -15.93 11.47 3.14
N GLY A 109 -15.20 11.04 4.18
CA GLY A 109 -14.48 9.76 4.23
C GLY A 109 -13.03 9.92 4.66
N SER A 110 -12.29 8.81 4.64
CA SER A 110 -10.85 8.83 4.90
C SER A 110 -10.12 9.60 3.79
N PRO A 111 -9.10 10.43 4.12
CA PRO A 111 -8.25 11.04 3.11
C PRO A 111 -7.32 10.03 2.42
N ASP A 112 -7.21 8.82 2.97
CA ASP A 112 -6.35 7.76 2.44
C ASP A 112 -6.65 7.48 0.96
N VAL A 113 -5.60 7.32 0.19
CA VAL A 113 -5.54 7.13 -1.27
C VAL A 113 -6.32 8.15 -2.08
N ALA A 114 -6.75 9.28 -1.49
CA ALA A 114 -7.55 10.27 -2.21
C ALA A 114 -6.76 10.89 -3.38
N TRP A 115 -5.46 11.13 -3.22
CA TRP A 115 -4.59 11.58 -4.32
C TRP A 115 -4.59 10.58 -5.49
N LEU A 116 -4.55 9.28 -5.20
CA LEU A 116 -4.55 8.23 -6.22
C LEU A 116 -5.88 8.23 -6.99
N LEU A 117 -7.00 8.32 -6.28
CA LEU A 117 -8.33 8.28 -6.89
C LEU A 117 -8.73 9.57 -7.62
N ALA A 118 -8.18 10.71 -7.20
CA ALA A 118 -8.46 12.02 -7.78
C ALA A 118 -7.51 12.37 -8.93
N GLU A 119 -6.21 12.12 -8.77
CA GLU A 119 -5.16 12.61 -9.67
C GLU A 119 -4.59 11.50 -10.58
N HIS A 120 -4.61 10.23 -10.15
CA HIS A 120 -3.96 9.09 -10.84
C HIS A 120 -4.91 7.89 -11.03
N ARG A 121 -6.15 8.16 -11.42
CA ARG A 121 -7.24 7.16 -11.50
C ARG A 121 -6.93 6.00 -12.44
N ASP A 122 -6.16 6.24 -13.50
CA ASP A 122 -5.72 5.24 -14.47
C ASP A 122 -4.71 4.24 -13.91
N HIS A 123 -4.02 4.61 -12.82
CA HIS A 123 -3.13 3.72 -12.07
C HIS A 123 -3.83 3.06 -10.87
N ALA A 124 -5.07 3.44 -10.56
CA ALA A 124 -5.75 3.03 -9.35
C ALA A 124 -6.57 1.75 -9.54
N HIS A 125 -6.24 0.69 -8.79
CA HIS A 125 -6.94 -0.59 -8.79
C HIS A 125 -7.49 -0.90 -7.39
N LEU A 126 -8.76 -0.59 -7.16
CA LEU A 126 -9.41 -0.93 -5.89
C LEU A 126 -9.70 -2.43 -5.83
N TYR A 127 -9.35 -3.08 -4.72
CA TYR A 127 -9.62 -4.51 -4.50
C TYR A 127 -10.43 -4.76 -3.21
N GLU A 128 -11.05 -5.93 -3.14
CA GLU A 128 -11.79 -6.44 -1.99
C GLU A 128 -11.29 -7.85 -1.58
N ALA A 129 -11.76 -8.33 -0.44
CA ALA A 129 -11.43 -9.68 0.01
C ALA A 129 -11.95 -10.73 -0.99
N GLY A 130 -11.08 -11.67 -1.37
CA GLY A 130 -11.33 -12.70 -2.39
C GLY A 130 -10.69 -12.38 -3.75
N ASP A 131 -10.22 -11.15 -3.96
CA ASP A 131 -9.55 -10.78 -5.21
C ASP A 131 -8.14 -11.39 -5.29
N ARG A 132 -7.72 -11.66 -6.54
CA ARG A 132 -6.35 -12.04 -6.89
C ARG A 132 -5.59 -10.79 -7.33
N LEU A 133 -4.47 -10.54 -6.69
CA LEU A 133 -3.60 -9.39 -6.96
C LEU A 133 -2.32 -9.87 -7.70
N PRO A 134 -1.52 -8.94 -8.25
CA PRO A 134 -0.23 -9.28 -8.85
C PRO A 134 0.68 -10.13 -7.94
N GLY A 135 1.55 -10.93 -8.54
CA GLY A 135 2.43 -11.83 -7.79
C GLY A 135 1.72 -13.01 -7.11
N GLY A 136 0.50 -13.34 -7.55
CA GLY A 136 -0.28 -14.48 -7.04
C GLY A 136 -0.89 -14.26 -5.66
N ILE A 137 -0.91 -13.02 -5.17
CA ILE A 137 -1.44 -12.66 -3.85
C ILE A 137 -2.97 -12.85 -3.82
N GLU A 138 -3.47 -13.37 -2.70
CA GLU A 138 -4.90 -13.45 -2.40
C GLU A 138 -5.25 -12.46 -1.29
N ALA A 139 -6.23 -11.60 -1.54
CA ALA A 139 -6.72 -10.67 -0.53
C ALA A 139 -7.68 -11.37 0.44
N PHE A 140 -7.38 -11.32 1.73
CA PHE A 140 -8.30 -11.80 2.79
C PHE A 140 -8.96 -10.62 3.50
N ARG A 141 -10.09 -10.87 4.15
CA ARG A 141 -10.76 -9.85 4.96
C ARG A 141 -9.81 -9.39 6.07
N GLY A 142 -9.54 -8.08 6.11
CA GLY A 142 -8.79 -7.44 7.18
C GLY A 142 -9.49 -7.60 8.53
N TRP A 143 -8.69 -7.65 9.60
CA TRP A 143 -9.19 -7.68 10.96
C TRP A 143 -9.15 -6.26 11.53
N GLU A 144 -10.30 -5.77 12.00
CA GLU A 144 -10.40 -4.51 12.72
C GLU A 144 -10.40 -4.82 14.22
N HIS A 145 -9.50 -4.19 14.97
CA HIS A 145 -9.42 -4.27 16.44
C HIS A 145 -10.19 -3.14 17.11
#